data_AF-A0A9D2Q686-F1
#
_entry.id   AF-A0A9D2Q686-F1
#
_cell.length_a   1.000
_cell.length_b   1.000
_cell.length_c   1.000
_cell.angle_alpha   90.00
_cell.angle_beta   90.00
_cell.angle_gamma   90.00
#
_symmetry.space_group_name_H-M   'P 1'
#
loop_
_entity.id
_entity.type
_entity.pdbx_description
1 polymer ?
#
loop_
_entity_poly.entity_id
_entity_poly.type
_entity_poly.pdbx_seq_one_letter_code
_entity_poly.pdbx_strand_id
1 'polypeptide(L)'
;MKRKTARLVLSIGLILIMAGGCAQEGVDYAQVEDIVDQFPFEAEPVEVNPQLAEESNLYAVFHTSAGEIKVMLYPEESPDEVSRFVEQVKAGEYDGQQFVYVRRDGIIESDRVAEDDAQSSSTSDSASVPQSESAAQPISESQPESASETVSTSKPESTSQSASASQSEGMSQASSEVQSESTAQPVSDSQSESTSQSASTAQSESTSEAASEPTQEELEAVELPTPPDDVEVPYYSDKLFHFYGSLGISRENETGGDRLHFVVETTIPEDERLVPATLYMNELTNLRIAELNAMTKEQPFTDLQIAAYEMRLNQEIQAIADDGLPEEYQQKYDPINKVYTEIGGQWALDYKYPVIGQIVNGQNIADAISQAKVDAQTRMPKQEIFIDYVEIVEE
;
A
#
# COMPACT_ATOMS: atom_id res chain seq x y z
N MET A 1 30.15 26.32 -22.03
CA MET A 1 29.53 25.00 -22.27
C MET A 1 28.44 24.80 -21.23
N LYS A 2 27.25 24.30 -21.59
CA LYS A 2 26.22 23.94 -20.60
C LYS A 2 26.60 22.59 -19.97
N ARG A 3 26.77 22.53 -18.65
CA ARG A 3 26.87 21.25 -17.93
C ARG A 3 25.47 20.64 -17.88
N LYS A 4 25.30 19.43 -18.40
CA LYS A 4 24.11 18.61 -18.12
C LYS A 4 24.33 17.98 -16.75
N THR A 5 23.45 18.23 -15.79
CA THR A 5 23.30 17.41 -14.60
C THR A 5 22.58 16.14 -15.01
N ALA A 6 23.32 15.04 -15.19
CA ALA A 6 22.69 13.73 -15.24
C ALA A 6 22.27 13.39 -13.80
N ARG A 7 20.96 13.30 -13.54
CA ARG A 7 20.46 12.60 -12.35
C ARG A 7 20.79 11.12 -12.57
N LEU A 8 21.54 10.52 -11.66
CA LEU A 8 21.80 9.09 -11.67
C LEU A 8 20.51 8.40 -11.24
N VAL A 9 19.78 7.81 -12.19
CA VAL A 9 18.72 6.86 -11.87
C VAL A 9 19.41 5.56 -11.53
N LEU A 10 19.68 5.34 -10.24
CA LEU A 10 20.16 4.05 -9.76
C LEU A 10 19.03 3.04 -9.99
N SER A 11 19.15 2.26 -11.06
CA SER A 11 18.27 1.12 -11.32
C SER A 11 18.66 0.00 -10.37
N ILE A 12 18.40 0.20 -9.07
CA ILE A 12 18.41 -0.90 -8.11
C ILE A 12 17.52 -1.98 -8.72
N GLY A 13 18.08 -3.17 -8.89
CA GLY A 13 17.30 -4.37 -9.21
C GLY A 13 16.48 -4.74 -7.99
N LEU A 14 15.48 -3.90 -7.65
CA LEU A 14 14.47 -4.20 -6.66
C LEU A 14 13.66 -5.36 -7.22
N ILE A 15 14.16 -6.57 -6.99
CA ILE A 15 13.34 -7.76 -7.06
C ILE A 15 12.26 -7.52 -6.01
N LEU A 16 11.09 -7.12 -6.49
CA LEU A 16 9.85 -7.18 -5.76
C LEU A 16 9.61 -8.65 -5.44
N ILE A 17 10.24 -9.11 -4.36
CA ILE A 17 9.95 -10.39 -3.71
C ILE A 17 8.57 -10.21 -3.06
N MET A 18 7.56 -10.23 -3.92
CA MET A 18 6.17 -10.49 -3.56
C MET A 18 6.05 -11.97 -3.17
N ALA A 19 6.84 -12.41 -2.20
CA ALA A 19 6.66 -13.68 -1.49
C ALA A 19 5.55 -13.50 -0.45
N GLY A 20 4.38 -13.09 -0.95
CA GLY A 20 3.15 -12.82 -0.21
C GLY A 20 2.00 -13.31 -1.09
N GLY A 21 1.65 -14.59 -0.91
CA GLY A 21 0.66 -15.29 -1.73
C GLY A 21 1.20 -15.76 -3.08
N CYS A 22 1.37 -17.07 -3.24
CA CYS A 22 1.10 -17.68 -4.53
C CYS A 22 -0.36 -17.35 -4.89
N ALA A 23 -0.61 -16.88 -6.12
CA ALA A 23 -1.97 -16.56 -6.54
C ALA A 23 -2.89 -17.79 -6.33
N GLN A 24 -3.99 -17.61 -5.59
CA GLN A 24 -4.89 -18.69 -5.23
C GLN A 24 -5.65 -19.18 -6.49
N GLU A 25 -5.08 -20.17 -7.17
CA GLU A 25 -5.63 -20.76 -8.39
C GLU A 25 -7.03 -21.35 -8.12
N GLY A 26 -8.07 -20.76 -8.73
CA GLY A 26 -9.42 -21.35 -8.68
C GLY A 26 -10.60 -20.43 -9.00
N VAL A 27 -10.46 -19.11 -8.87
CA VAL A 27 -11.58 -18.18 -9.14
C VAL A 27 -11.74 -17.92 -10.64
N ASP A 28 -12.67 -18.63 -11.29
CA ASP A 28 -13.07 -18.36 -12.68
C ASP A 28 -13.95 -17.10 -12.78
N TYR A 29 -13.29 -15.96 -12.97
CA TYR A 29 -13.94 -14.65 -13.15
C TYR A 29 -14.89 -14.56 -14.36
N ALA A 30 -14.94 -15.55 -15.26
CA ALA A 30 -15.77 -15.52 -16.45
C ALA A 30 -17.28 -15.73 -16.19
N GLN A 31 -17.67 -16.22 -15.00
CA GLN A 31 -19.05 -16.68 -14.74
C GLN A 31 -19.75 -16.02 -13.53
N VAL A 32 -19.08 -15.13 -12.80
CA VAL A 32 -19.72 -14.32 -11.74
C VAL A 32 -20.38 -13.08 -12.39
N GLU A 33 -21.48 -12.58 -11.84
CA GLU A 33 -22.01 -11.24 -12.17
C GLU A 33 -21.04 -10.15 -11.63
N ASP A 34 -21.13 -8.89 -12.06
CA ASP A 34 -20.27 -7.86 -11.46
C ASP A 34 -20.89 -7.37 -10.14
N ILE A 35 -20.05 -7.00 -9.17
CA ILE A 35 -20.58 -6.45 -7.91
C ILE A 35 -20.92 -4.97 -8.03
N VAL A 36 -20.29 -4.27 -8.99
CA VAL A 36 -20.51 -2.84 -9.24
C VAL A 36 -21.96 -2.56 -9.66
N ASP A 37 -22.62 -3.51 -10.35
CA ASP A 37 -24.04 -3.43 -10.72
C ASP A 37 -25.00 -3.42 -9.51
N GLN A 38 -24.49 -3.66 -8.28
CA GLN A 38 -25.25 -3.72 -7.02
C GLN A 38 -24.98 -2.52 -6.10
N PHE A 39 -24.03 -1.65 -6.46
CA PHE A 39 -23.67 -0.47 -5.66
C PHE A 39 -24.75 0.64 -5.70
N PRO A 40 -24.82 1.54 -4.70
CA PRO A 40 -24.02 1.54 -3.47
C PRO A 40 -24.61 0.64 -2.37
N PHE A 41 -23.75 0.19 -1.45
CA PHE A 41 -24.14 -0.55 -0.24
C PHE A 41 -24.22 0.38 1.00
N GLU A 42 -24.89 -0.08 2.05
CA GLU A 42 -24.99 0.62 3.34
C GLU A 42 -23.76 0.29 4.22
N ALA A 43 -23.18 1.30 4.87
CA ALA A 43 -21.89 1.19 5.56
C ALA A 43 -22.01 0.61 6.98
N GLU A 44 -21.35 -0.52 7.24
CA GLU A 44 -21.43 -1.22 8.53
C GLU A 44 -20.32 -0.76 9.50
N PRO A 45 -20.60 -0.61 10.82
CA PRO A 45 -19.62 -0.18 11.81
C PRO A 45 -18.57 -1.26 12.10
N VAL A 46 -17.33 -0.85 12.30
CA VAL A 46 -16.22 -1.74 12.68
C VAL A 46 -16.14 -1.84 14.21
N GLU A 47 -16.20 -3.06 14.76
CA GLU A 47 -16.20 -3.26 16.23
C GLU A 47 -14.82 -3.16 16.89
N VAL A 48 -13.74 -3.32 16.13
CA VAL A 48 -12.36 -3.40 16.64
C VAL A 48 -11.40 -2.57 15.78
N ASN A 49 -10.75 -1.61 16.41
CA ASN A 49 -9.58 -0.91 15.89
C ASN A 49 -8.30 -1.69 16.27
N PRO A 50 -7.49 -2.18 15.30
CA PRO A 50 -6.31 -3.00 15.59
C PRO A 50 -5.01 -2.21 15.78
N GLN A 51 -5.01 -0.89 15.54
CA GLN A 51 -3.80 -0.07 15.63
C GLN A 51 -3.28 0.01 17.07
N LEU A 52 -1.97 0.19 17.25
CA LEU A 52 -1.35 0.31 18.57
C LEU A 52 -1.35 1.77 19.09
N ALA A 53 -2.04 2.66 18.39
CA ALA A 53 -2.23 4.08 18.72
C ALA A 53 -3.46 4.30 19.62
N GLU A 54 -3.51 5.46 20.27
CA GLU A 54 -4.74 5.89 20.94
C GLU A 54 -5.74 6.40 19.89
N GLU A 55 -7.04 6.30 20.16
CA GLU A 55 -8.07 6.77 19.23
C GLU A 55 -8.13 8.29 19.17
N SER A 56 -8.29 8.85 17.96
CA SER A 56 -8.46 10.28 17.74
C SER A 56 -9.94 10.63 17.51
N ASN A 57 -10.28 11.92 17.54
CA ASN A 57 -11.62 12.39 17.18
C ASN A 57 -11.67 13.04 15.78
N LEU A 58 -10.63 12.88 14.97
CA LEU A 58 -10.53 13.43 13.61
C LEU A 58 -10.79 12.32 12.58
N TYR A 59 -11.72 12.56 11.66
CA TYR A 59 -12.17 11.57 10.68
C TYR A 59 -12.16 12.13 9.25
N ALA A 60 -11.99 11.23 8.28
CA ALA A 60 -12.27 11.44 6.87
C ALA A 60 -13.47 10.55 6.46
N VAL A 61 -14.50 11.15 5.89
CA VAL A 61 -15.64 10.42 5.28
C VAL A 61 -15.47 10.46 3.78
N PHE A 62 -15.16 9.30 3.20
CA PHE A 62 -15.10 9.11 1.75
C PHE A 62 -16.49 8.75 1.26
N HIS A 63 -17.11 9.65 0.48
CA HIS A 63 -18.33 9.32 -0.25
C HIS A 63 -17.89 8.73 -1.59
N THR A 64 -18.25 7.47 -1.85
CA THR A 64 -17.83 6.75 -3.06
C THR A 64 -19.03 6.19 -3.81
N SER A 65 -18.85 5.90 -5.10
CA SER A 65 -19.88 5.25 -5.91
C SER A 65 -20.29 3.85 -5.39
N ALA A 66 -19.50 3.24 -4.50
CA ALA A 66 -19.79 1.97 -3.83
C ALA A 66 -20.53 2.12 -2.48
N GLY A 67 -20.53 3.30 -1.87
CA GLY A 67 -21.00 3.55 -0.51
C GLY A 67 -20.07 4.50 0.27
N GLU A 68 -20.36 4.71 1.56
CA GLU A 68 -19.56 5.59 2.42
C GLU A 68 -18.51 4.80 3.21
N ILE A 69 -17.30 5.32 3.31
CA ILE A 69 -16.22 4.77 4.14
C ILE A 69 -15.74 5.87 5.08
N LYS A 70 -15.94 5.70 6.39
CA LYS A 70 -15.42 6.61 7.43
C LYS A 70 -14.14 6.05 8.02
N VAL A 71 -13.07 6.82 7.91
CA VAL A 71 -11.73 6.53 8.40
C VAL A 71 -11.40 7.49 9.56
N MET A 72 -10.97 6.96 10.69
CA MET A 72 -10.37 7.74 11.77
C MET A 72 -8.90 8.01 11.44
N LEU A 73 -8.44 9.26 11.56
CA LEU A 73 -7.07 9.68 11.23
C LEU A 73 -6.18 9.76 12.48
N TYR A 74 -4.86 9.64 12.33
CA TYR A 74 -3.89 9.64 13.44
C TYR A 74 -2.92 10.84 13.40
N PRO A 75 -3.37 12.06 13.78
CA PRO A 75 -2.55 13.27 13.67
C PRO A 75 -1.41 13.38 14.70
N GLU A 76 -1.39 12.59 15.78
CA GLU A 76 -0.24 12.56 16.70
C GLU A 76 0.87 11.61 16.19
N GLU A 77 0.48 10.46 15.62
CA GLU A 77 1.40 9.44 15.12
C GLU A 77 1.97 9.72 13.73
N SER A 78 1.21 10.32 12.79
CA SER A 78 1.69 10.68 11.44
C SER A 78 1.35 12.14 11.08
N PRO A 79 1.91 13.12 11.81
CA PRO A 79 1.45 14.51 11.78
C PRO A 79 1.57 15.20 10.42
N ASP A 80 2.71 15.06 9.74
CA ASP A 80 2.96 15.75 8.46
C ASP A 80 2.05 15.19 7.35
N GLU A 81 1.86 13.88 7.32
CA GLU A 81 0.99 13.18 6.37
C GLU A 81 -0.48 13.49 6.59
N VAL A 82 -0.97 13.41 7.84
CA VAL A 82 -2.38 13.68 8.17
C VAL A 82 -2.70 15.15 7.95
N SER A 83 -1.82 16.08 8.35
CA SER A 83 -2.02 17.53 8.09
C SER A 83 -2.14 17.81 6.60
N ARG A 84 -1.24 17.24 5.79
CA ARG A 84 -1.20 17.43 4.33
C ARG A 84 -2.34 16.70 3.60
N PHE A 85 -2.78 15.54 4.10
CA PHE A 85 -3.98 14.85 3.61
C PHE A 85 -5.22 15.73 3.84
N VAL A 86 -5.40 16.25 5.05
CA VAL A 86 -6.49 17.16 5.43
C VAL A 86 -6.48 18.46 4.60
N GLU A 87 -5.31 19.01 4.28
CA GLU A 87 -5.19 20.17 3.37
C GLU A 87 -5.64 19.85 1.94
N GLN A 88 -5.27 18.68 1.40
CA GLN A 88 -5.65 18.26 0.04
C GLN A 88 -7.13 17.88 -0.09
N VAL A 89 -7.73 17.28 0.96
CA VAL A 89 -9.19 17.11 1.04
C VAL A 89 -9.89 18.47 0.99
N LYS A 90 -9.42 19.44 1.78
CA LYS A 90 -9.97 20.82 1.78
C LYS A 90 -9.73 21.58 0.45
N ALA A 91 -8.91 21.05 -0.45
CA ALA A 91 -8.68 21.59 -1.80
C ALA A 91 -9.43 20.83 -2.91
N GLY A 92 -10.07 19.69 -2.61
CA GLY A 92 -10.77 18.84 -3.60
C GLY A 92 -9.86 17.93 -4.43
N GLU A 93 -8.62 17.68 -4.01
CA GLU A 93 -7.64 16.89 -4.78
C GLU A 93 -7.99 15.38 -4.84
N TYR A 94 -8.92 14.94 -3.99
CA TYR A 94 -9.49 13.58 -3.97
C TYR A 94 -10.82 13.48 -4.75
N ASP A 95 -11.45 14.60 -5.08
CA ASP A 95 -12.75 14.63 -5.76
C ASP A 95 -12.59 14.06 -7.18
N GLY A 96 -13.40 13.05 -7.50
CA GLY A 96 -13.35 12.30 -8.74
C GLY A 96 -12.14 11.34 -8.88
N GLN A 97 -11.39 11.04 -7.82
CA GLN A 97 -10.38 9.98 -7.88
C GLN A 97 -11.01 8.62 -8.17
N GLN A 98 -10.36 7.81 -9.01
CA GLN A 98 -10.81 6.45 -9.32
C GLN A 98 -10.04 5.43 -8.49
N PHE A 99 -10.65 4.27 -8.19
CA PHE A 99 -9.93 3.11 -7.69
C PHE A 99 -9.14 2.46 -8.84
N VAL A 100 -7.88 2.84 -9.01
CA VAL A 100 -7.03 2.46 -10.16
C VAL A 100 -6.41 1.07 -10.04
N TYR A 101 -6.37 0.47 -8.85
CA TYR A 101 -5.87 -0.88 -8.64
C TYR A 101 -6.73 -1.62 -7.65
N VAL A 102 -7.16 -2.84 -8.01
CA VAL A 102 -7.91 -3.74 -7.13
C VAL A 102 -7.27 -5.13 -7.13
N ARG A 103 -6.69 -5.51 -5.99
CA ARG A 103 -6.38 -6.89 -5.64
C ARG A 103 -7.46 -7.40 -4.69
N ARG A 104 -8.27 -8.34 -5.17
CA ARG A 104 -9.31 -9.04 -4.40
C ARG A 104 -8.72 -9.57 -3.10
N ASP A 105 -9.42 -9.33 -1.99
CA ASP A 105 -9.01 -9.78 -0.65
C ASP A 105 -7.58 -9.31 -0.26
N GLY A 106 -7.16 -8.16 -0.81
CA GLY A 106 -5.78 -7.66 -0.84
C GLY A 106 -5.61 -6.17 -0.47
N ILE A 107 -5.50 -5.33 -1.50
CA ILE A 107 -5.43 -3.86 -1.43
C ILE A 107 -6.34 -3.31 -2.54
N ILE A 108 -7.01 -2.21 -2.24
CA ILE A 108 -7.58 -1.32 -3.27
C ILE A 108 -6.87 0.03 -3.19
N GLU A 109 -6.46 0.57 -4.34
CA GLU A 109 -5.76 1.87 -4.42
C GLU A 109 -6.60 2.90 -5.17
N SER A 110 -6.70 4.14 -4.66
CA SER A 110 -7.27 5.27 -5.40
C SER A 110 -6.20 6.26 -5.83
N ASP A 111 -6.37 6.83 -7.03
CA ASP A 111 -5.45 7.81 -7.62
C ASP A 111 -6.19 8.70 -8.66
N ARG A 112 -5.52 9.74 -9.17
CA ARG A 112 -6.03 10.58 -10.27
C ARG A 112 -5.63 9.99 -11.63
N VAL A 113 -6.60 9.44 -12.35
CA VAL A 113 -6.42 9.07 -13.77
C VAL A 113 -6.31 10.33 -14.63
N ALA A 114 -5.35 10.35 -15.56
CA ALA A 114 -5.19 11.45 -16.52
C ALA A 114 -6.24 11.37 -17.64
N GLU A 115 -6.81 12.52 -18.04
CA GLU A 115 -7.94 12.60 -18.99
C GLU A 115 -7.67 11.96 -20.37
N ASP A 116 -6.40 11.81 -20.78
CA ASP A 116 -6.02 11.22 -22.08
C ASP A 116 -6.18 9.68 -22.14
N ASP A 117 -6.06 8.95 -21.02
CA ASP A 117 -6.09 7.47 -21.03
C ASP A 117 -7.51 6.88 -21.18
N ALA A 118 -8.53 7.66 -20.81
CA ALA A 118 -9.95 7.28 -20.83
C ALA A 118 -10.52 6.99 -22.24
N GLN A 119 -9.77 7.24 -23.32
CA GLN A 119 -10.20 6.98 -24.70
C GLN A 119 -9.63 5.70 -25.34
N SER A 120 -8.76 4.95 -24.66
CA SER A 120 -8.09 3.79 -25.26
C SER A 120 -8.98 2.53 -25.42
N SER A 121 -10.14 2.47 -24.76
CA SER A 121 -10.91 1.24 -24.55
C SER A 121 -12.33 1.21 -25.18
N SER A 122 -12.70 2.15 -26.07
CA SER A 122 -14.03 2.09 -26.73
C SER A 122 -14.03 2.43 -28.23
N THR A 123 -14.98 1.80 -28.94
CA THR A 123 -15.35 2.04 -30.37
C THR A 123 -14.34 1.68 -31.46
N SER A 124 -14.06 0.38 -31.61
CA SER A 124 -13.66 -0.17 -32.92
C SER A 124 -14.86 -0.30 -33.88
N ASP A 125 -15.41 0.80 -34.41
CA ASP A 125 -16.36 0.72 -35.53
C ASP A 125 -16.30 1.93 -36.48
N SER A 126 -16.75 1.76 -37.73
CA SER A 126 -16.41 2.65 -38.86
C SER A 126 -17.58 3.48 -39.40
N ALA A 127 -17.54 4.81 -39.24
CA ALA A 127 -18.33 5.73 -40.09
C ALA A 127 -17.79 7.18 -40.20
N SER A 128 -17.27 7.50 -41.38
CA SER A 128 -17.33 8.78 -42.11
C SER A 128 -17.89 10.05 -41.41
N VAL A 129 -17.00 10.98 -41.07
CA VAL A 129 -17.33 12.41 -40.81
C VAL A 129 -17.45 13.18 -42.13
N PRO A 130 -18.35 14.17 -42.22
CA PRO A 130 -17.91 15.49 -42.69
C PRO A 130 -18.31 16.62 -41.74
N GLN A 131 -17.55 17.72 -41.80
CA GLN A 131 -17.56 18.83 -40.85
C GLN A 131 -18.77 19.77 -40.99
N SER A 132 -19.10 20.47 -39.90
CA SER A 132 -19.75 21.78 -39.95
C SER A 132 -19.33 22.66 -38.77
N GLU A 133 -18.82 23.85 -39.06
CA GLU A 133 -18.41 24.84 -38.05
C GLU A 133 -19.63 25.52 -37.39
N SER A 134 -19.50 25.88 -36.11
CA SER A 134 -20.25 27.03 -35.57
C SER A 134 -19.53 27.61 -34.35
N ALA A 135 -19.42 28.94 -34.29
CA ALA A 135 -18.84 29.65 -33.17
C ALA A 135 -19.86 30.67 -32.62
N ALA A 136 -20.03 30.71 -31.30
CA ALA A 136 -20.40 31.92 -30.55
C ALA A 136 -20.38 31.68 -29.02
N GLN A 137 -19.50 32.39 -28.32
CA GLN A 137 -19.79 32.94 -26.99
C GLN A 137 -20.58 34.27 -27.17
N PRO A 138 -21.25 34.89 -26.16
CA PRO A 138 -20.66 35.13 -24.84
C PRO A 138 -21.57 35.26 -23.59
N ILE A 139 -20.89 35.33 -22.44
CA ILE A 139 -21.14 36.02 -21.15
C ILE A 139 -22.57 36.45 -20.73
N SER A 140 -22.89 36.19 -19.46
CA SER A 140 -23.45 37.21 -18.56
C SER A 140 -23.35 36.80 -17.08
N GLU A 141 -22.79 37.66 -16.23
CA GLU A 141 -22.84 37.54 -14.76
C GLU A 141 -24.21 38.02 -14.23
N SER A 142 -24.66 37.53 -13.06
CA SER A 142 -25.35 38.33 -12.02
C SER A 142 -25.78 37.49 -10.81
N GLN A 143 -25.09 37.64 -9.68
CA GLN A 143 -25.65 37.51 -8.33
C GLN A 143 -25.89 38.94 -7.79
N PRO A 144 -26.77 39.19 -6.79
CA PRO A 144 -26.29 39.11 -5.39
C PRO A 144 -27.34 38.82 -4.28
N GLU A 145 -26.84 38.43 -3.11
CA GLU A 145 -27.28 38.82 -1.74
C GLU A 145 -28.76 38.78 -1.29
N SER A 146 -29.07 38.00 -0.22
CA SER A 146 -29.40 38.54 1.14
C SER A 146 -29.87 37.47 2.15
N ALA A 147 -29.46 37.62 3.41
CA ALA A 147 -29.68 36.68 4.54
C ALA A 147 -31.01 36.84 5.31
N SER A 148 -31.32 35.89 6.21
CA SER A 148 -31.88 36.14 7.56
C SER A 148 -31.86 34.88 8.46
N GLU A 149 -31.73 35.08 9.79
CA GLU A 149 -31.60 34.03 10.83
C GLU A 149 -32.96 33.56 11.42
N THR A 150 -32.98 32.45 12.16
CA THR A 150 -33.66 32.34 13.49
C THR A 150 -33.27 31.06 14.26
N VAL A 151 -33.67 30.94 15.53
CA VAL A 151 -32.93 30.17 16.57
C VAL A 151 -33.82 29.34 17.53
N SER A 152 -33.34 28.13 17.88
CA SER A 152 -33.57 27.32 19.11
C SER A 152 -34.86 26.51 19.41
N THR A 153 -34.62 25.21 19.68
CA THR A 153 -35.19 24.33 20.77
C THR A 153 -36.70 24.02 20.79
N SER A 154 -37.15 22.76 20.95
CA SER A 154 -36.97 21.97 22.19
C SER A 154 -37.54 20.52 22.10
N LYS A 155 -37.01 19.61 22.94
CA LYS A 155 -37.56 18.26 23.30
C LYS A 155 -38.27 18.39 24.69
N PRO A 156 -39.11 17.45 25.17
CA PRO A 156 -38.58 16.21 25.80
C PRO A 156 -39.48 14.93 25.74
N GLU A 157 -38.88 13.76 26.04
CA GLU A 157 -39.48 12.60 26.75
C GLU A 157 -40.72 11.85 26.18
N SER A 158 -41.13 10.64 26.61
CA SER A 158 -40.63 9.57 27.53
C SER A 158 -41.41 8.27 27.21
N THR A 159 -41.16 7.02 27.65
CA THR A 159 -40.04 6.26 28.28
C THR A 159 -40.55 4.81 28.52
N SER A 160 -39.67 3.80 28.80
CA SER A 160 -39.91 2.41 29.32
C SER A 160 -39.54 1.27 28.35
N GLN A 161 -39.26 0.02 28.76
CA GLN A 161 -38.44 -0.57 29.85
C GLN A 161 -38.63 -2.12 29.86
N SER A 162 -37.56 -2.91 29.73
CA SER A 162 -37.31 -4.25 30.33
C SER A 162 -36.12 -4.91 29.60
N ALA A 163 -35.10 -5.56 30.19
CA ALA A 163 -34.85 -6.17 31.50
C ALA A 163 -35.28 -7.65 31.68
N SER A 164 -34.35 -8.58 31.43
CA SER A 164 -34.18 -9.88 32.10
C SER A 164 -32.82 -10.51 31.71
N ALA A 165 -32.21 -11.31 32.59
CA ALA A 165 -30.89 -11.93 32.38
C ALA A 165 -30.80 -13.35 32.99
N SER A 166 -29.98 -14.23 32.40
CA SER A 166 -29.41 -15.50 32.93
C SER A 166 -28.51 -16.09 31.82
N GLN A 167 -27.21 -16.39 32.00
CA GLN A 167 -26.50 -17.36 32.86
C GLN A 167 -26.34 -18.78 32.28
N SER A 168 -25.29 -19.49 32.72
CA SER A 168 -24.70 -20.78 32.25
C SER A 168 -24.08 -20.74 30.84
N GLU A 169 -22.80 -21.03 30.62
CA GLU A 169 -21.93 -22.21 30.94
C GLU A 169 -22.12 -23.40 29.97
N GLY A 170 -21.00 -24.00 29.50
CA GLY A 170 -21.03 -25.25 28.73
C GLY A 170 -19.81 -25.53 27.84
N MET A 171 -18.72 -26.04 28.42
CA MET A 171 -17.51 -26.46 27.69
C MET A 171 -17.73 -27.65 26.72
N SER A 172 -17.11 -27.56 25.55
CA SER A 172 -16.22 -28.58 24.93
C SER A 172 -16.73 -29.95 24.42
N GLN A 173 -16.31 -30.21 23.16
CA GLN A 173 -15.69 -31.45 22.64
C GLN A 173 -16.50 -32.76 22.48
N ALA A 174 -16.32 -33.38 21.30
CA ALA A 174 -16.03 -34.81 21.17
C ALA A 174 -15.35 -35.18 19.83
N SER A 175 -14.06 -35.58 19.90
CA SER A 175 -13.37 -36.50 18.96
C SER A 175 -13.20 -36.07 17.48
N SER A 176 -12.30 -36.66 16.67
CA SER A 176 -11.46 -37.85 16.88
C SER A 176 -10.04 -37.72 16.31
N GLU A 177 -9.08 -38.39 16.95
CA GLU A 177 -7.74 -38.64 16.43
C GLU A 177 -7.76 -39.52 15.16
N VAL A 178 -6.79 -39.33 14.26
CA VAL A 178 -6.21 -40.41 13.45
C VAL A 178 -4.70 -40.25 13.38
N GLN A 179 -3.97 -41.29 13.75
CA GLN A 179 -2.52 -41.36 13.61
C GLN A 179 -2.13 -41.68 12.16
N SER A 180 -0.99 -41.17 11.69
CA SER A 180 -0.20 -41.82 10.63
C SER A 180 1.27 -41.46 10.77
N GLU A 181 2.11 -42.48 10.94
CA GLU A 181 3.55 -42.40 11.19
C GLU A 181 4.29 -43.04 10.02
N SER A 182 5.26 -42.36 9.41
CA SER A 182 6.30 -43.00 8.57
C SER A 182 7.51 -42.08 8.30
N THR A 183 8.62 -42.40 8.98
CA THR A 183 10.01 -42.50 8.47
C THR A 183 10.55 -41.44 7.49
N ALA A 184 11.72 -40.88 7.82
CA ALA A 184 12.41 -39.83 7.06
C ALA A 184 13.61 -40.32 6.21
N GLN A 185 14.08 -39.40 5.35
CA GLN A 185 15.43 -39.29 4.75
C GLN A 185 15.88 -40.28 3.65
N PRO A 186 16.90 -39.93 2.81
CA PRO A 186 17.51 -38.59 2.56
C PRO A 186 17.74 -38.21 1.07
N VAL A 187 18.07 -36.93 0.85
CA VAL A 187 18.84 -36.27 -0.25
C VAL A 187 18.79 -36.77 -1.72
N SER A 188 18.61 -35.84 -2.65
CA SER A 188 19.68 -35.41 -3.59
C SER A 188 19.30 -34.17 -4.40
N ASP A 189 20.30 -33.44 -4.87
CA ASP A 189 20.23 -32.17 -5.60
C ASP A 189 19.69 -32.29 -7.03
N SER A 190 19.09 -31.21 -7.54
CA SER A 190 19.18 -30.80 -8.96
C SER A 190 18.82 -29.32 -9.11
N GLN A 191 19.66 -28.58 -9.83
CA GLN A 191 19.51 -27.14 -10.07
C GLN A 191 18.43 -26.88 -11.13
N SER A 192 17.62 -25.84 -10.95
CA SER A 192 16.64 -25.36 -11.95
C SER A 192 17.19 -24.18 -12.74
N GLU A 193 17.79 -24.44 -13.91
CA GLU A 193 18.18 -23.38 -14.85
C GLU A 193 16.95 -22.77 -15.56
N SER A 194 16.54 -21.58 -15.15
CA SER A 194 15.46 -20.84 -15.81
C SER A 194 15.88 -20.38 -17.21
N THR A 195 15.20 -20.90 -18.24
CA THR A 195 15.54 -20.66 -19.65
C THR A 195 14.96 -19.34 -20.16
N SER A 196 15.75 -18.26 -20.11
CA SER A 196 15.40 -16.97 -20.73
C SER A 196 15.49 -17.03 -22.26
N GLN A 197 14.34 -16.97 -22.95
CA GLN A 197 14.30 -16.94 -24.42
C GLN A 197 14.73 -15.57 -24.97
N SER A 198 15.50 -15.58 -26.06
CA SER A 198 16.18 -14.39 -26.59
C SER A 198 15.30 -13.55 -27.52
N ALA A 199 15.27 -12.23 -27.29
CA ALA A 199 14.86 -11.25 -28.31
C ALA A 199 16.12 -10.68 -28.98
N SER A 200 16.27 -10.89 -30.29
CA SER A 200 17.53 -10.63 -31.01
C SER A 200 17.81 -9.15 -31.23
N THR A 201 18.85 -8.60 -30.59
CA THR A 201 19.47 -7.32 -30.98
C THR A 201 20.41 -7.50 -32.18
N ALA A 202 20.47 -6.49 -33.04
CA ALA A 202 21.32 -6.51 -34.23
C ALA A 202 22.81 -6.30 -33.89
N GLN A 203 23.69 -6.78 -34.76
CA GLN A 203 25.15 -6.69 -34.57
C GLN A 203 25.63 -5.24 -34.39
N SER A 204 26.34 -4.99 -33.30
CA SER A 204 27.45 -4.04 -33.28
C SER A 204 28.69 -4.74 -32.73
N GLU A 205 29.68 -4.97 -33.61
CA GLU A 205 30.98 -5.49 -33.19
C GLU A 205 31.77 -4.37 -32.52
N SER A 206 31.59 -4.22 -31.21
CA SER A 206 32.45 -3.42 -30.35
C SER A 206 33.27 -4.35 -29.47
N THR A 207 34.59 -4.34 -29.62
CA THR A 207 35.51 -5.10 -28.76
C THR A 207 35.63 -4.40 -27.42
N SER A 208 34.67 -4.60 -26.53
CA SER A 208 34.86 -4.35 -25.10
C SER A 208 35.78 -5.44 -24.55
N GLU A 209 36.92 -5.05 -23.99
CA GLU A 209 37.58 -5.88 -22.98
C GLU A 209 36.57 -6.07 -21.85
N ALA A 210 36.15 -7.31 -21.60
CA ALA A 210 35.29 -7.61 -20.48
C ALA A 210 36.09 -7.41 -19.19
N ALA A 211 35.92 -6.26 -18.55
CA ALA A 211 36.33 -6.08 -17.17
C ALA A 211 35.71 -7.23 -16.36
N SER A 212 36.53 -8.00 -15.67
CA SER A 212 36.05 -9.07 -14.81
C SER A 212 35.28 -8.43 -13.65
N GLU A 213 34.18 -9.05 -13.25
CA GLU A 213 33.42 -8.63 -12.06
C GLU A 213 34.36 -8.71 -10.83
N PRO A 214 34.32 -7.73 -9.92
CA PRO A 214 35.21 -7.68 -8.77
C PRO A 214 34.95 -8.88 -7.86
N THR A 215 36.01 -9.51 -7.37
CA THR A 215 35.90 -10.65 -6.46
C THR A 215 35.45 -10.21 -5.06
N GLN A 216 34.88 -11.13 -4.28
CA GLN A 216 34.50 -10.87 -2.90
C GLN A 216 35.68 -10.33 -2.06
N GLU A 217 36.89 -10.87 -2.23
CA GLU A 217 38.10 -10.39 -1.53
C GLU A 217 38.44 -8.93 -1.91
N GLU A 218 38.26 -8.55 -3.18
CA GLU A 218 38.44 -7.17 -3.64
C GLU A 218 37.36 -6.22 -3.08
N LEU A 219 36.10 -6.66 -3.02
CA LEU A 219 34.99 -5.88 -2.45
C LEU A 219 35.07 -5.73 -0.93
N GLU A 220 35.48 -6.79 -0.22
CA GLU A 220 35.70 -6.75 1.22
C GLU A 220 36.84 -5.79 1.59
N ALA A 221 37.88 -5.69 0.74
CA ALA A 221 39.00 -4.76 0.92
C ALA A 221 38.69 -3.28 0.60
N VAL A 222 37.49 -2.94 0.12
CA VAL A 222 37.13 -1.55 -0.21
C VAL A 222 36.91 -0.71 1.06
N GLU A 223 37.64 0.39 1.19
CA GLU A 223 37.34 1.44 2.16
C GLU A 223 36.08 2.20 1.73
N LEU A 224 35.02 2.07 2.51
CA LEU A 224 33.79 2.86 2.41
C LEU A 224 33.87 4.04 3.40
N PRO A 225 33.30 5.21 3.08
CA PRO A 225 33.10 6.27 4.06
C PRO A 225 32.30 5.76 5.27
N THR A 226 32.51 6.38 6.43
CA THR A 226 31.65 6.17 7.60
C THR A 226 30.38 7.03 7.44
N PRO A 227 29.18 6.50 7.72
CA PRO A 227 27.99 7.33 7.83
C PRO A 227 28.15 8.42 8.90
N PRO A 228 27.47 9.58 8.77
CA PRO A 228 27.41 10.56 9.84
C PRO A 228 26.58 10.04 11.03
N ASP A 229 26.83 10.56 12.23
CA ASP A 229 26.12 10.12 13.45
C ASP A 229 24.59 10.45 13.40
N ASP A 230 24.23 11.56 12.75
CA ASP A 230 22.85 12.07 12.61
C ASP A 230 22.35 11.91 11.16
N VAL A 231 21.79 10.73 10.81
CA VAL A 231 21.19 10.46 9.49
C VAL A 231 19.68 10.78 9.50
N GLU A 232 19.23 11.64 8.58
CA GLU A 232 17.81 11.89 8.33
C GLU A 232 17.16 10.69 7.61
N VAL A 233 16.54 9.79 8.37
CA VAL A 233 15.70 8.69 7.84
C VAL A 233 14.24 9.15 7.62
N PRO A 234 13.49 8.53 6.69
CA PRO A 234 12.03 8.74 6.60
C PRO A 234 11.35 8.29 7.90
N TYR A 235 10.43 9.11 8.40
CA TYR A 235 9.69 8.82 9.63
C TYR A 235 8.48 7.91 9.35
N TYR A 236 8.28 6.93 10.23
CA TYR A 236 7.10 6.08 10.31
C TYR A 236 6.75 5.87 11.79
N SER A 237 5.47 5.73 12.11
CA SER A 237 5.03 5.50 13.50
C SER A 237 5.27 4.04 13.91
N ASP A 238 5.94 3.84 15.05
CA ASP A 238 6.03 2.53 15.72
C ASP A 238 4.69 2.07 16.37
N LYS A 239 3.58 2.78 16.10
CA LYS A 239 2.22 2.39 16.52
C LYS A 239 1.25 2.08 15.36
N LEU A 240 1.56 2.51 14.14
CA LEU A 240 0.63 2.40 13.00
C LEU A 240 1.17 1.46 11.94
N PHE A 241 0.35 0.46 11.58
CA PHE A 241 0.73 -0.62 10.68
C PHE A 241 -0.39 -0.89 9.69
N HIS A 242 -0.04 -1.49 8.55
CA HIS A 242 -0.97 -1.83 7.48
C HIS A 242 -1.83 -3.06 7.81
N PHE A 243 -2.44 -3.07 8.98
CA PHE A 243 -3.45 -4.04 9.40
C PHE A 243 -4.69 -3.97 8.50
N TYR A 244 -5.51 -5.02 8.55
CA TYR A 244 -6.84 -5.00 7.94
C TYR A 244 -7.65 -3.75 8.32
N GLY A 245 -8.20 -3.06 7.31
CA GLY A 245 -8.93 -1.80 7.44
C GLY A 245 -8.09 -0.53 7.56
N SER A 246 -6.77 -0.61 7.49
CA SER A 246 -5.90 0.59 7.52
C SER A 246 -5.95 1.40 6.21
N LEU A 247 -5.69 2.71 6.33
CA LEU A 247 -5.48 3.63 5.22
C LEU A 247 -4.01 4.07 5.17
N GLY A 248 -3.26 3.48 4.25
CA GLY A 248 -1.92 3.93 3.86
C GLY A 248 -1.95 5.03 2.80
N ILE A 249 -0.87 5.80 2.68
CA ILE A 249 -0.75 6.85 1.65
C ILE A 249 0.65 6.86 1.02
N SER A 250 0.72 7.01 -0.30
CA SER A 250 1.98 7.21 -1.03
C SER A 250 1.89 8.42 -1.97
N ARG A 251 3.04 8.85 -2.48
CA ARG A 251 3.21 10.08 -3.27
C ARG A 251 3.84 9.74 -4.61
N GLU A 252 3.25 10.17 -5.72
CA GLU A 252 3.91 10.08 -7.03
C GLU A 252 4.84 11.28 -7.31
N ASN A 253 5.98 11.02 -7.97
CA ASN A 253 7.14 11.92 -7.98
C ASN A 253 6.99 13.18 -8.85
N GLU A 254 7.49 14.33 -8.36
CA GLU A 254 7.67 15.65 -9.02
C GLU A 254 6.44 16.32 -9.69
N THR A 255 5.40 15.57 -10.07
CA THR A 255 4.14 16.08 -10.66
C THR A 255 2.88 15.29 -10.23
N GLY A 256 3.02 14.22 -9.44
CA GLY A 256 1.93 13.33 -9.06
C GLY A 256 1.16 13.78 -7.81
N GLY A 257 -0.03 13.21 -7.63
CA GLY A 257 -0.87 13.40 -6.44
C GLY A 257 -0.56 12.40 -5.33
N ASP A 258 -1.47 12.34 -4.36
CA ASP A 258 -1.51 11.28 -3.36
C ASP A 258 -2.30 10.08 -3.84
N ARG A 259 -1.69 8.91 -3.69
CA ARG A 259 -2.33 7.61 -3.85
C ARG A 259 -2.71 7.06 -2.48
N LEU A 260 -3.97 6.68 -2.34
CA LEU A 260 -4.50 6.06 -1.12
C LEU A 260 -4.47 4.53 -1.25
N HIS A 261 -4.09 3.84 -0.19
CA HIS A 261 -4.05 2.38 -0.12
C HIS A 261 -4.96 1.91 1.01
N PHE A 262 -6.15 1.41 0.67
CA PHE A 262 -7.06 0.82 1.65
C PHE A 262 -6.76 -0.68 1.77
N VAL A 263 -6.44 -1.14 2.97
CA VAL A 263 -6.09 -2.54 3.22
C VAL A 263 -7.32 -3.38 3.52
N VAL A 264 -7.52 -4.43 2.72
CA VAL A 264 -8.63 -5.38 2.82
C VAL A 264 -8.14 -6.83 2.92
N GLU A 265 -6.82 -7.04 3.04
CA GLU A 265 -6.22 -8.36 3.23
C GLU A 265 -6.38 -8.82 4.68
N THR A 266 -6.92 -10.03 4.84
CA THR A 266 -7.04 -10.74 6.12
C THR A 266 -6.09 -11.95 6.19
N THR A 267 -5.18 -12.09 5.21
CA THR A 267 -4.14 -13.12 5.19
C THR A 267 -3.24 -12.99 6.41
N ILE A 268 -3.16 -14.07 7.19
CA ILE A 268 -2.24 -14.23 8.31
C ILE A 268 -0.90 -14.82 7.80
N PRO A 269 0.25 -14.51 8.43
CA PRO A 269 1.55 -15.06 8.03
C PRO A 269 1.62 -16.59 8.25
N GLU A 270 2.17 -17.32 7.27
CA GLU A 270 2.33 -18.79 7.34
C GLU A 270 3.43 -19.25 8.33
N ASP A 271 4.36 -18.36 8.67
CA ASP A 271 5.46 -18.58 9.61
C ASP A 271 5.64 -17.31 10.46
N GLU A 272 5.70 -17.49 11.79
CA GLU A 272 5.75 -16.41 12.79
C GLU A 272 6.94 -15.45 12.63
N ARG A 273 7.94 -15.81 11.83
CA ARG A 273 9.13 -14.99 11.56
C ARG A 273 8.97 -14.04 10.38
N LEU A 274 7.96 -14.25 9.52
CA LEU A 274 7.80 -13.48 8.27
C LEU A 274 7.56 -11.99 8.54
N VAL A 275 6.67 -11.65 9.48
CA VAL A 275 6.36 -10.27 9.81
C VAL A 275 7.59 -9.58 10.43
N PRO A 276 8.19 -10.04 11.56
CA PRO A 276 9.37 -9.39 12.13
C PRO A 276 10.52 -9.22 11.13
N ALA A 277 10.84 -10.25 10.35
CA ALA A 277 11.91 -10.18 9.36
C ALA A 277 11.61 -9.14 8.27
N THR A 278 10.36 -9.02 7.80
CA THR A 278 9.96 -8.03 6.80
C THR A 278 10.04 -6.61 7.37
N LEU A 279 9.56 -6.39 8.59
CA LEU A 279 9.66 -5.10 9.28
C LEU A 279 11.14 -4.68 9.43
N TYR A 280 11.98 -5.58 9.93
CA TYR A 280 13.42 -5.33 10.08
C TYR A 280 14.11 -5.02 8.75
N MET A 281 13.85 -5.80 7.70
CA MET A 281 14.43 -5.56 6.37
C MET A 281 14.01 -4.21 5.78
N ASN A 282 12.76 -3.78 5.97
CA ASN A 282 12.28 -2.47 5.49
C ASN A 282 12.95 -1.33 6.27
N GLU A 283 12.99 -1.41 7.60
CA GLU A 283 13.60 -0.39 8.48
C GLU A 283 15.11 -0.27 8.23
N LEU A 284 15.82 -1.41 8.11
CA LEU A 284 17.24 -1.47 7.75
C LEU A 284 17.50 -0.88 6.35
N THR A 285 16.64 -1.19 5.37
CA THR A 285 16.78 -0.66 4.00
C THR A 285 16.63 0.86 3.98
N ASN A 286 15.70 1.43 4.73
CA ASN A 286 15.55 2.88 4.85
C ASN A 286 16.78 3.55 5.46
N LEU A 287 17.29 3.00 6.57
CA LEU A 287 18.51 3.49 7.20
C LEU A 287 19.68 3.47 6.22
N ARG A 288 19.92 2.33 5.56
CA ARG A 288 21.04 2.13 4.62
C ARG A 288 20.92 3.03 3.38
N ILE A 289 19.71 3.23 2.85
CA ILE A 289 19.47 4.21 1.77
C ILE A 289 19.76 5.65 2.25
N ALA A 290 19.34 6.01 3.46
CA ALA A 290 19.58 7.35 4.02
C ALA A 290 21.07 7.60 4.30
N GLU A 291 21.79 6.62 4.87
CA GLU A 291 23.26 6.63 5.02
C GLU A 291 23.95 6.84 3.67
N LEU A 292 23.61 6.03 2.66
CA LEU A 292 24.22 6.09 1.33
C LEU A 292 23.96 7.45 0.66
N ASN A 293 22.76 8.00 0.79
CA ASN A 293 22.42 9.34 0.32
C ASN A 293 23.20 10.44 1.05
N ALA A 294 23.33 10.35 2.38
CA ALA A 294 24.08 11.29 3.19
C ALA A 294 25.58 11.29 2.83
N MET A 295 26.20 10.11 2.73
CA MET A 295 27.60 9.98 2.32
C MET A 295 27.82 10.43 0.87
N THR A 296 26.93 10.06 -0.06
CA THR A 296 27.02 10.46 -1.49
C THR A 296 26.90 11.98 -1.69
N LYS A 297 26.18 12.67 -0.81
CA LYS A 297 26.04 14.14 -0.76
C LYS A 297 27.33 14.85 -0.32
N GLU A 298 28.17 14.19 0.48
CA GLU A 298 29.51 14.69 0.82
C GLU A 298 30.58 14.29 -0.20
N GLN A 299 30.62 13.01 -0.57
CA GLN A 299 31.54 12.45 -1.56
C GLN A 299 30.81 11.43 -2.45
N PRO A 300 30.74 11.63 -3.79
CA PRO A 300 30.14 10.63 -4.67
C PRO A 300 30.96 9.34 -4.67
N PHE A 301 30.27 8.21 -4.54
CA PHE A 301 30.89 6.89 -4.53
C PHE A 301 31.41 6.50 -5.92
N THR A 302 32.42 5.63 -5.94
CA THR A 302 32.82 4.91 -7.16
C THR A 302 31.99 3.64 -7.34
N ASP A 303 31.87 3.13 -8.58
CA ASP A 303 31.12 1.91 -8.89
C ASP A 303 31.54 0.71 -8.01
N LEU A 304 32.85 0.61 -7.70
CA LEU A 304 33.41 -0.42 -6.81
C LEU A 304 33.00 -0.23 -5.33
N GLN A 305 32.83 1.02 -4.87
CA GLN A 305 32.30 1.31 -3.54
C GLN A 305 30.79 1.10 -3.45
N ILE A 306 30.04 1.31 -4.53
CA ILE A 306 28.62 0.94 -4.61
C ILE A 306 28.49 -0.58 -4.51
N ALA A 307 29.21 -1.34 -5.33
CA ALA A 307 29.20 -2.81 -5.28
C ALA A 307 29.63 -3.37 -3.91
N ALA A 308 30.61 -2.75 -3.24
CA ALA A 308 31.03 -3.16 -1.90
C ALA A 308 30.01 -2.79 -0.81
N TYR A 309 29.28 -1.68 -0.95
CA TYR A 309 28.18 -1.33 -0.06
C TYR A 309 27.00 -2.29 -0.24
N GLU A 310 26.58 -2.55 -1.49
CA GLU A 310 25.53 -3.50 -1.85
C GLU A 310 25.86 -4.92 -1.36
N MET A 311 27.11 -5.39 -1.54
CA MET A 311 27.54 -6.70 -1.04
C MET A 311 27.43 -6.79 0.49
N ARG A 312 27.88 -5.77 1.23
CA ARG A 312 27.83 -5.77 2.71
C ARG A 312 26.40 -5.70 3.24
N LEU A 313 25.52 -4.93 2.59
CA LEU A 313 24.09 -4.91 2.90
C LEU A 313 23.43 -6.28 2.63
N ASN A 314 23.77 -6.93 1.51
CA ASN A 314 23.28 -8.28 1.23
C ASN A 314 23.80 -9.32 2.24
N GLN A 315 25.04 -9.20 2.74
CA GLN A 315 25.57 -10.04 3.83
C GLN A 315 24.82 -9.79 5.15
N GLU A 316 24.52 -8.54 5.49
CA GLU A 316 23.74 -8.18 6.69
C GLU A 316 22.30 -8.72 6.63
N ILE A 317 21.65 -8.64 5.46
CA ILE A 317 20.32 -9.22 5.23
C ILE A 317 20.36 -10.76 5.29
N GLN A 318 21.41 -11.40 4.75
CA GLN A 318 21.57 -12.86 4.83
C GLN A 318 21.79 -13.35 6.26
N ALA A 319 22.49 -12.59 7.12
CA ALA A 319 22.68 -12.94 8.52
C ALA A 319 21.34 -13.09 9.29
N ILE A 320 20.28 -12.38 8.89
CA ILE A 320 18.93 -12.53 9.48
C ILE A 320 18.40 -13.97 9.33
N ALA A 321 18.75 -14.64 8.23
CA ALA A 321 18.28 -16.00 7.94
C ALA A 321 19.05 -17.09 8.71
N ASP A 322 20.33 -16.84 9.01
CA ASP A 322 21.21 -17.79 9.72
C ASP A 322 21.20 -17.58 11.25
N ASP A 323 21.37 -16.34 11.72
CA ASP A 323 21.47 -15.97 13.14
C ASP A 323 20.13 -15.49 13.75
N GLY A 324 19.18 -15.06 12.92
CA GLY A 324 17.92 -14.44 13.35
C GLY A 324 17.98 -12.92 13.53
N LEU A 325 16.88 -12.31 13.97
CA LEU A 325 16.83 -10.88 14.28
C LEU A 325 17.58 -10.57 15.60
N PRO A 326 18.16 -9.37 15.76
CA PRO A 326 18.66 -8.92 17.06
C PRO A 326 17.54 -8.88 18.12
N GLU A 327 17.86 -9.18 19.38
CA GLU A 327 16.88 -9.32 20.47
C GLU A 327 16.00 -8.07 20.67
N GLU A 328 16.57 -6.88 20.50
CA GLU A 328 15.85 -5.59 20.56
C GLU A 328 14.74 -5.48 19.50
N TYR A 329 15.04 -5.91 18.26
CA TYR A 329 14.08 -5.93 17.17
C TYR A 329 13.03 -7.06 17.31
N GLN A 330 13.39 -8.20 17.89
CA GLN A 330 12.41 -9.21 18.28
C GLN A 330 11.40 -8.60 19.26
N GLN A 331 11.87 -7.96 20.34
CA GLN A 331 11.02 -7.31 21.35
C GLN A 331 10.19 -6.14 20.77
N LYS A 332 10.73 -5.39 19.79
CA LYS A 332 10.00 -4.33 19.07
C LYS A 332 8.83 -4.88 18.25
N TYR A 333 9.05 -5.94 17.47
CA TYR A 333 8.07 -6.46 16.51
C TYR A 333 7.13 -7.53 17.08
N ASP A 334 7.45 -8.11 18.25
CA ASP A 334 6.64 -9.08 18.98
C ASP A 334 5.15 -8.70 19.18
N PRO A 335 4.77 -7.45 19.55
CA PRO A 335 3.35 -7.07 19.65
C PRO A 335 2.67 -6.94 18.28
N ILE A 336 3.37 -6.43 17.27
CA ILE A 336 2.86 -6.16 15.92
C ILE A 336 2.57 -7.48 15.19
N ASN A 337 3.48 -8.44 15.33
CA ASN A 337 3.35 -9.80 14.78
C ASN A 337 2.09 -10.53 15.29
N LYS A 338 1.71 -10.31 16.56
CA LYS A 338 0.51 -10.92 17.16
C LYS A 338 -0.76 -10.40 16.49
N VAL A 339 -0.87 -9.09 16.26
CA VAL A 339 -2.01 -8.50 15.54
C VAL A 339 -2.10 -9.04 14.11
N TYR A 340 -0.98 -9.09 13.37
CA TYR A 340 -0.96 -9.69 12.02
C TYR A 340 -1.33 -11.20 12.02
N THR A 341 -1.04 -11.92 13.10
CA THR A 341 -1.43 -13.34 13.26
C THR A 341 -2.91 -13.52 13.62
N GLU A 342 -3.56 -12.50 14.19
CA GLU A 342 -4.97 -12.53 14.61
C GLU A 342 -5.94 -11.99 13.54
N ILE A 343 -5.55 -10.97 12.77
CA ILE A 343 -6.44 -10.28 11.80
C ILE A 343 -5.87 -10.12 10.37
N GLY A 344 -4.58 -10.35 10.16
CA GLY A 344 -3.92 -10.15 8.86
C GLY A 344 -3.72 -8.69 8.44
N GLY A 345 -3.24 -8.51 7.20
CA GLY A 345 -2.98 -7.21 6.58
C GLY A 345 -1.79 -7.25 5.61
N GLN A 346 -1.10 -6.11 5.45
CA GLN A 346 -0.06 -5.87 4.44
C GLN A 346 1.29 -5.48 5.07
N TRP A 347 1.85 -6.32 5.94
CA TRP A 347 3.15 -6.06 6.61
C TRP A 347 4.32 -5.77 5.66
N ALA A 348 4.20 -6.10 4.37
CA ALA A 348 5.15 -5.73 3.33
C ALA A 348 5.20 -4.21 3.02
N LEU A 349 4.18 -3.44 3.40
CA LEU A 349 4.09 -1.99 3.23
C LEU A 349 4.58 -1.19 4.45
N ASP A 350 4.66 -1.81 5.61
CA ASP A 350 5.14 -1.18 6.85
C ASP A 350 6.59 -0.73 6.70
N TYR A 351 6.90 0.45 7.25
CA TYR A 351 8.17 1.14 7.00
C TYR A 351 8.48 1.36 5.50
N LYS A 352 7.48 1.36 4.61
CA LYS A 352 7.62 1.86 3.22
C LYS A 352 6.66 3.01 2.96
N TYR A 353 5.40 2.85 3.38
CA TYR A 353 4.38 3.87 3.28
C TYR A 353 3.88 4.27 4.69
N PRO A 354 3.57 5.54 4.95
CA PRO A 354 2.93 5.95 6.18
C PRO A 354 1.44 5.56 6.18
N VAL A 355 0.97 5.05 7.32
CA VAL A 355 -0.46 4.86 7.62
C VAL A 355 -0.99 6.15 8.23
N ILE A 356 -2.09 6.67 7.69
CA ILE A 356 -2.72 7.91 8.16
C ILE A 356 -4.02 7.67 8.92
N GLY A 357 -4.63 6.48 8.82
CA GLY A 357 -5.91 6.19 9.45
C GLY A 357 -6.34 4.73 9.46
N GLN A 358 -7.50 4.47 10.07
CA GLN A 358 -8.17 3.17 10.16
C GLN A 358 -9.67 3.33 9.84
N ILE A 359 -10.24 2.45 9.01
CA ILE A 359 -11.68 2.39 8.75
C ILE A 359 -12.42 2.04 10.05
N VAL A 360 -13.40 2.86 10.42
CA VAL A 360 -14.27 2.68 11.60
C VAL A 360 -15.74 2.43 11.22
N ASN A 361 -16.12 2.74 9.99
CA ASN A 361 -17.42 2.38 9.40
C ASN A 361 -17.27 2.28 7.88
N GLY A 362 -17.93 1.30 7.25
CA GLY A 362 -17.83 1.06 5.80
C GLY A 362 -16.73 0.08 5.38
N GLN A 363 -16.18 -0.74 6.28
CA GLN A 363 -15.22 -1.79 5.90
C GLN A 363 -15.81 -2.74 4.85
N ASN A 364 -17.09 -3.09 5.02
CA ASN A 364 -17.86 -3.87 4.05
C ASN A 364 -17.93 -3.24 2.64
N ILE A 365 -17.79 -1.92 2.53
CA ILE A 365 -17.73 -1.20 1.26
C ILE A 365 -16.35 -1.38 0.62
N ALA A 366 -15.27 -1.18 1.38
CA ALA A 366 -13.90 -1.42 0.91
C ALA A 366 -13.69 -2.87 0.46
N ASP A 367 -14.17 -3.82 1.27
CA ASP A 367 -14.16 -5.25 0.93
C ASP A 367 -14.93 -5.50 -0.37
N ALA A 368 -16.13 -4.92 -0.52
CA ALA A 368 -16.96 -5.07 -1.73
C ALA A 368 -16.31 -4.47 -2.99
N ILE A 369 -15.63 -3.32 -2.90
CA ILE A 369 -14.83 -2.76 -4.00
C ILE A 369 -13.75 -3.77 -4.43
N SER A 370 -13.12 -4.46 -3.47
CA SER A 370 -12.12 -5.49 -3.79
C SER A 370 -12.68 -6.69 -4.58
N GLN A 371 -13.99 -6.97 -4.47
CA GLN A 371 -14.64 -8.08 -5.15
C GLN A 371 -14.96 -7.79 -6.64
N ALA A 372 -14.83 -6.54 -7.10
CA ALA A 372 -15.17 -6.10 -8.46
C ALA A 372 -14.37 -6.81 -9.56
N LYS A 373 -14.94 -6.88 -10.77
CA LYS A 373 -14.20 -7.42 -11.92
C LYS A 373 -13.18 -6.42 -12.41
N VAL A 374 -11.93 -6.87 -12.48
CA VAL A 374 -10.80 -6.10 -12.99
C VAL A 374 -10.37 -6.53 -14.40
N ASP A 375 -9.60 -5.68 -15.07
CA ASP A 375 -8.73 -6.13 -16.15
C ASP A 375 -7.62 -7.05 -15.62
N ALA A 376 -7.21 -8.02 -16.44
CA ALA A 376 -6.23 -9.04 -16.06
C ALA A 376 -4.78 -8.53 -16.05
N GLN A 377 -4.46 -7.45 -16.76
CA GLN A 377 -3.13 -6.86 -16.84
C GLN A 377 -2.98 -5.67 -15.88
N THR A 378 -3.87 -4.68 -15.94
CA THR A 378 -3.74 -3.44 -15.15
C THR A 378 -4.27 -3.57 -13.73
N ARG A 379 -5.19 -4.52 -13.47
CA ARG A 379 -5.98 -4.63 -12.23
C ARG A 379 -6.88 -3.43 -11.94
N MET A 380 -7.11 -2.54 -12.92
CA MET A 380 -8.19 -1.55 -12.86
C MET A 380 -9.56 -2.24 -12.90
N PRO A 381 -10.57 -1.78 -12.15
CA PRO A 381 -11.97 -2.16 -12.32
C PRO A 381 -12.48 -1.98 -13.76
N LYS A 382 -13.38 -2.86 -14.22
CA LYS A 382 -13.98 -2.82 -15.56
C LYS A 382 -15.18 -1.88 -15.68
N GLN A 383 -15.80 -1.57 -14.55
CA GLN A 383 -16.72 -0.45 -14.39
C GLN A 383 -16.03 0.55 -13.45
N GLU A 384 -16.17 1.85 -13.71
CA GLU A 384 -15.50 2.88 -12.91
C GLU A 384 -16.04 2.90 -11.48
N ILE A 385 -15.14 2.82 -10.50
CA ILE A 385 -15.43 3.01 -9.07
C ILE A 385 -14.62 4.23 -8.64
N PHE A 386 -15.27 5.19 -7.98
CA PHE A 386 -14.66 6.49 -7.70
C PHE A 386 -15.10 7.07 -6.35
N ILE A 387 -14.27 7.98 -5.84
CA ILE A 387 -14.57 8.88 -4.73
C ILE A 387 -15.28 10.10 -5.32
N ASP A 388 -16.52 10.35 -4.91
CA ASP A 388 -17.25 11.56 -5.30
C ASP A 388 -16.58 12.80 -4.69
N TYR A 389 -16.38 12.77 -3.37
CA TYR A 389 -15.64 13.76 -2.58
C TYR A 389 -15.27 13.16 -1.20
N VAL A 390 -14.46 13.89 -0.43
CA VAL A 390 -14.11 13.54 0.95
C VAL A 390 -14.46 14.68 1.91
N GLU A 391 -15.10 14.39 3.04
CA GLU A 391 -15.35 15.35 4.13
C GLU A 391 -14.41 15.08 5.31
N ILE A 392 -13.92 16.14 5.98
CA ILE A 392 -13.19 16.04 7.25
C ILE A 392 -14.10 16.42 8.41
N VAL A 393 -14.26 15.51 9.37
CA VAL A 393 -15.18 15.65 10.52
C VAL A 393 -14.40 15.57 11.82
N GLU A 394 -14.79 16.37 12.81
CA GLU A 394 -14.32 16.31 14.20
C GLU A 394 -15.52 16.02 15.12
N GLU A 395 -15.41 15.05 16.04
CA GLU A 395 -16.52 14.58 16.91
C GLU A 395 -16.26 14.71 18.44
#